data_AF-X1D474-F1
#
_entry.id   AF-X1D474-F1
#
_cell.length_a   1.000
_cell.length_b   1.000
_cell.length_c   1.000
_cell.angle_alpha   90.00
_cell.angle_beta   90.00
_cell.angle_gamma   90.00
#
_symmetry.space_group_name_H-M   'P 1'
#
loop_
_entity.id
_entity.type
_entity.pdbx_description
1 polymer ?
#
loop_
_entity_poly.entity_id
_entity_poly.type
_entity_poly.pdbx_seq_one_letter_code
_entity_poly.pdbx_strand_id
1 'polypeptide(L)' 'MKIQRHILEIIEQGCTDGKMYFLPDRQLERKTYLELNKVLECLGGK' A
#
# COMPACT_ATOMS: atom_id res chain seq x y z
N MET A 1 2.05 -12.40 8.54
CA MET A 1 2.67 -11.06 8.57
C MET A 1 1.87 -10.18 9.51
N LYS A 2 2.49 -9.45 10.44
CA LYS A 2 1.77 -8.43 11.22
C LYS A 2 1.81 -7.13 10.42
N ILE A 3 0.66 -6.69 9.93
CA ILE A 3 0.54 -5.42 9.19
C ILE A 3 0.37 -4.30 10.21
N GLN A 4 1.22 -3.28 10.13
CA GLN A 4 1.08 -2.12 11.01
C GLN A 4 -0.16 -1.30 10.64
N ARG A 5 -0.84 -0.74 11.64
CA ARG A 5 -2.09 0.00 11.45
C ARG A 5 -1.96 1.16 10.47
N HIS A 6 -0.86 1.90 10.55
CA HIS A 6 -0.57 3.02 9.65
C HIS A 6 -0.46 2.60 8.17
N ILE A 7 -0.05 1.35 7.89
CA ILE A 7 0.00 0.82 6.52
C ILE A 7 -1.40 0.54 5.99
N LEU A 8 -2.29 0.00 6.84
CA LEU A 8 -3.70 -0.20 6.48
C LEU A 8 -4.39 1.14 6.17
N GLU A 9 -4.14 2.16 7.00
CA GLU A 9 -4.68 3.51 6.78
C GLU A 9 -4.21 4.12 5.45
N ILE A 10 -2.98 3.82 5.00
CA ILE A 10 -2.48 4.24 3.68
C ILE A 10 -3.19 3.47 2.55
N ILE A 11 -3.44 2.18 2.75
CA ILE A 11 -4.15 1.34 1.76
C ILE A 11 -5.58 1.83 1.56
N GLU A 12 -6.26 2.17 2.66
CA GLU A 12 -7.62 2.71 2.65
C GLU A 12 -7.73 4.07 1.94
N GLN A 13 -6.63 4.83 1.87
CA GLN A 13 -6.56 6.11 1.16
C GLN A 13 -6.22 5.96 -0.33
N GLY A 14 -5.82 4.76 -0.76
CA GLY A 14 -5.59 4.46 -2.16
C GLY A 14 -6.88 4.35 -2.96
N CYS A 15 -6.74 4.25 -4.28
CA CYS A 15 -7.87 4.06 -5.20
C CYS A 15 -7.68 2.79 -6.01
N THR A 16 -8.78 2.18 -6.45
CA THR A 16 -8.75 1.06 -7.39
C THR A 16 -9.44 1.46 -8.68
N ASP A 17 -8.76 1.25 -9.81
CA ASP A 17 -9.36 1.34 -11.14
C ASP A 17 -9.25 -0.03 -11.83
N GLY A 18 -10.39 -0.72 -11.93
CA GLY A 18 -10.47 -2.08 -12.42
C GLY A 18 -9.59 -3.05 -11.63
N LYS A 19 -8.50 -3.52 -12.24
CA LYS A 19 -7.53 -4.45 -11.62
C LYS A 19 -6.27 -3.75 -11.08
N MET A 20 -6.17 -2.44 -11.25
CA MET A 20 -5.02 -1.66 -10.78
C MET A 20 -5.36 -0.97 -9.47
N TYR A 21 -4.45 -1.06 -8.51
CA TYR A 21 -4.49 -0.30 -7.27
C TYR A 21 -3.48 0.83 -7.34
N PHE A 22 -3.92 2.04 -7.02
CA PHE A 22 -3.15 3.27 -7.03
C PHE A 22 -2.94 3.74 -5.60
N LEU A 23 -1.70 4.08 -5.29
CA LEU A 23 -1.34 4.69 -4.02
C LEU A 23 -1.97 6.09 -3.89
N PRO A 24 -2.22 6.55 -2.65
CA PRO A 24 -2.67 7.92 -2.43
C PRO A 24 -1.67 8.91 -3.01
N ASP A 25 -2.19 10.01 -3.57
CA ASP A 25 -1.40 11.08 -4.18
C ASP A 25 -0.68 11.94 -3.12
N ARG A 26 0.32 11.35 -2.48
CA ARG A 26 1.22 11.98 -1.51
C ARG A 26 2.56 11.27 -1.50
N GLN A 27 3.60 12.00 -1.13
CA GLN A 27 4.92 11.41 -0.94
C GLN A 27 4.92 10.51 0.30
N LEU A 28 5.26 9.24 0.11
CA LEU A 28 5.50 8.30 1.21
C LEU A 28 6.98 8.29 1.57
N GLU A 29 7.27 8.16 2.86
CA GLU A 29 8.63 7.89 3.30
C GLU A 29 9.11 6.54 2.77
N ARG A 30 10.39 6.43 2.42
CA ARG A 30 10.98 5.23 1.83
C ARG A 30 10.69 3.96 2.64
N LYS A 31 10.76 4.04 3.97
CA LYS A 31 10.51 2.89 4.85
C LYS A 31 9.05 2.42 4.76
N THR A 32 8.12 3.37 4.79
CA THR A 32 6.68 3.14 4.66
C THR A 32 6.34 2.56 3.30
N TYR A 33 6.92 3.09 2.22
CA TYR A 33 6.76 2.56 0.88
C TYR A 33 7.23 1.10 0.78
N LEU A 34 8.41 0.77 1.33
CA LEU A 34 8.94 -0.60 1.30
C LEU A 34 8.07 -1.58 2.09
N GLU A 35 7.52 -1.15 3.23
CA GLU A 35 6.62 -1.98 4.03
C GLU A 35 5.28 -2.21 3.32
N LEU A 36 4.71 -1.15 2.75
CA LEU A 36 3.51 -1.20 1.94
C LEU A 36 3.69 -2.12 0.71
N ASN A 37 4.81 -1.99 0.00
CA ASN A 37 5.11 -2.83 -1.16
C ASN A 37 5.13 -4.31 -0.79
N LYS A 38 5.74 -4.68 0.34
CA LYS A 38 5.72 -6.08 0.83
C LYS A 38 4.30 -6.57 1.11
N VAL A 39 3.43 -5.72 1.65
CA VAL A 39 2.01 -6.05 1.85
C VAL A 39 1.32 -6.30 0.51
N LEU A 40 1.51 -5.39 -0.45
CA LEU A 40 0.91 -5.51 -1.78
C LEU A 40 1.41 -6.77 -2.52
N GLU A 41 2.71 -7.05 -2.49
CA GLU A 41 3.29 -8.28 -3.04
C GLU A 41 2.70 -9.55 -2.39
N CYS A 42 2.51 -9.56 -1.07
CA CYS A 42 1.87 -10.68 -0.38
C CYS A 42 0.41 -10.89 -0.78
N LEU A 43 -0.28 -9.82 -1.21
CA LEU A 43 -1.67 -9.88 -1.70
C LEU A 43 -1.74 -10.25 -3.19
N GLY A 44 -0.60 -10.46 -3.86
CA GLY A 44 -0.53 -10.74 -5.30
C GLY A 44 -0.53 -9.49 -6.18
N GLY A 45 -0.35 -8.31 -5.59
CA GLY A 45 -0.08 -7.07 -6.31
C GLY A 45 1.28 -7.13 -7.01
N LYS A 46 1.33 -6.55 -8.22
CA LYS A 46 2.54 -6.39 -9.04
C LYS A 46 2.72 -4.93 -9.41
#